data_AF-A0A4U0WWL9-F1
#
_entry.id   AF-A0A4U0WWL9-F1
#
_cell.length_a   1.000
_cell.length_b   1.000
_cell.length_c   1.000
_cell.angle_alpha   90.00
_cell.angle_beta   90.00
_cell.angle_gamma   90.00
#
_symmetry.space_group_name_H-M   'P 1'
#
loop_
_entity.id
_entity.type
_entity.pdbx_description
1 polymer ?
#
loop_
_entity_poly.entity_id
_entity_poly.type
_entity_poly.pdbx_seq_one_letter_code
_entity_poly.pdbx_strand_id
1 'polypeptide(L)'
;MGDVRQIVLSDRPPNGEGEREDAADGQAQFFSLHDNITIHLYISDAPCGDASMELTMSAQPDATPWTTQPADDAMPGRGNFDLLGVVRRKPARPDAPPTLSKSCSDKLAMKQCTGLLSGVASLLVHPGNVYLRSVVVPEERYVVSAVGRAFGAGGRMAGVAMVGKEWRGGYGFTPFEVRTTRRAFEYSKPAAATARHDGVEVVGSNISTLSTLSGRLEVLISGVLQGRKQSDPKGTMHVDEECKYADLKVCPALQSRERVKQDVRELALKGWKRNTGDAEWRLGE
;
A
#
# COMPACT_ATOMS: atom_id res chain seq x y z
N MET A 1 -13.32 -13.07 25.53
CA MET A 1 -12.18 -12.18 25.80
C MET A 1 -10.94 -12.98 25.45
N GLY A 2 -10.48 -12.87 24.21
CA GLY A 2 -9.39 -13.70 23.70
C GLY A 2 -8.05 -13.10 24.08
N ASP A 3 -7.14 -13.94 24.57
CA ASP A 3 -5.76 -13.60 24.91
C ASP A 3 -5.10 -12.79 23.80
N VAL A 4 -4.70 -11.55 24.13
CA VAL A 4 -3.76 -10.79 23.33
C VAL A 4 -2.41 -11.51 23.49
N ARG A 5 -2.14 -12.48 22.61
CA ARG A 5 -0.81 -13.08 22.51
C ARG A 5 0.16 -11.98 22.09
N GLN A 6 0.96 -11.53 23.05
CA GLN A 6 2.09 -10.64 22.85
C GLN A 6 2.92 -11.17 21.67
N ILE A 7 3.13 -10.33 20.66
CA ILE A 7 4.05 -10.65 19.57
C ILE A 7 5.43 -10.70 20.21
N VAL A 8 5.95 -11.91 20.45
CA VAL A 8 7.31 -12.11 20.94
C VAL A 8 8.23 -11.81 19.76
N LEU A 9 8.77 -10.59 19.74
CA LEU A 9 9.92 -10.24 18.92
C LEU A 9 11.10 -11.00 19.52
N SER A 10 11.73 -11.88 18.74
CA SER A 10 12.88 -12.64 19.23
C SER A 10 14.08 -11.70 19.37
N ASP A 11 14.61 -11.57 20.57
CA ASP A 11 15.93 -10.98 20.79
C ASP A 11 16.99 -11.92 20.18
N ARG A 12 17.92 -11.36 19.41
CA ARG A 12 19.12 -12.09 18.99
C ARG A 12 19.98 -12.35 20.25
N PRO A 13 20.44 -13.59 20.52
CA PRO A 13 21.39 -13.82 21.61
C PRO A 13 22.73 -13.14 21.29
N PRO A 14 23.42 -12.53 22.27
CA PRO A 14 24.73 -11.98 22.07
C PRO A 14 25.75 -13.13 21.93
N ASN A 15 26.41 -13.18 20.77
CA ASN A 15 27.63 -13.94 20.48
C ASN A 15 27.65 -15.43 20.87
N GLY A 16 27.28 -16.29 19.92
CA GLY A 16 27.73 -17.69 19.89
C GLY A 16 28.67 -17.86 18.70
N GLU A 17 29.94 -18.14 18.98
CA GLU A 17 30.99 -18.41 18.00
C GLU A 17 30.63 -19.70 17.22
N GLY A 18 30.38 -19.52 15.93
CA GLY A 18 30.06 -20.59 14.99
C GLY A 18 29.94 -19.95 13.62
N GLU A 19 31.07 -19.92 12.90
CA GLU A 19 31.20 -19.34 11.57
C GLU A 19 30.14 -19.92 10.62
N ARG A 20 29.10 -19.14 10.35
CA ARG A 20 28.30 -19.27 9.13
C ARG A 20 28.74 -18.15 8.20
N GLU A 21 29.21 -18.53 7.02
CA GLU A 21 29.59 -17.65 5.89
C GLU A 21 28.38 -16.91 5.27
N ASP A 22 27.45 -16.42 6.08
CA ASP A 22 26.29 -15.60 5.64
C ASP A 22 26.41 -14.13 6.08
N ALA A 23 27.55 -13.73 6.66
CA ALA A 23 27.84 -12.36 7.08
C ALA A 23 28.21 -11.42 5.91
N ALA A 24 27.63 -11.61 4.72
CA ALA A 24 27.92 -10.85 3.51
C ALA A 24 26.90 -9.74 3.18
N ASP A 25 25.92 -9.49 4.05
CA ASP A 25 25.00 -8.35 3.91
C ASP A 25 24.68 -7.83 5.31
N GLY A 26 25.32 -6.74 5.73
CA GLY A 26 25.31 -6.24 7.12
C GLY A 26 23.91 -6.12 7.73
N GLN A 27 23.47 -7.17 8.45
CA GLN A 27 22.17 -7.24 9.11
C GLN A 27 22.13 -6.35 10.36
N ALA A 28 21.98 -5.04 10.14
CA ALA A 28 21.97 -4.01 11.17
C ALA A 28 20.65 -3.89 11.96
N GLN A 29 19.58 -4.59 11.57
CA GLN A 29 18.28 -4.50 12.28
C GLN A 29 18.25 -5.35 13.55
N PHE A 30 17.69 -4.78 14.61
CA PHE A 30 17.61 -5.40 15.93
C PHE A 30 16.58 -6.53 16.01
N PHE A 31 15.48 -6.42 15.27
CA PHE A 31 14.34 -7.32 15.38
C PHE A 31 13.98 -7.96 14.04
N SER A 32 13.33 -9.12 14.06
CA SER A 32 12.70 -9.75 12.91
C SER A 32 11.33 -10.32 13.30
N LEU A 33 10.43 -10.42 12.32
CA LEU A 33 9.17 -11.14 12.52
C LEU A 33 9.45 -12.64 12.48
N HIS A 34 8.93 -13.37 13.47
CA HIS A 34 9.11 -14.83 13.56
C HIS A 34 8.55 -15.54 12.31
N ASP A 35 9.27 -16.55 11.83
CA ASP A 35 8.99 -17.27 10.57
C ASP A 35 7.62 -17.98 10.51
N ASN A 36 6.98 -18.20 11.66
CA ASN A 36 5.68 -18.87 11.77
C ASN A 36 4.51 -17.87 11.73
N ILE A 37 4.78 -16.58 11.54
CA ILE A 37 3.76 -15.53 11.47
C ILE A 37 3.57 -15.13 10.01
N THR A 38 2.32 -15.24 9.54
CA THR A 38 1.93 -14.78 8.21
C THR A 38 0.92 -13.64 8.29
N ILE A 39 1.03 -12.67 7.38
CA ILE A 39 0.16 -11.49 7.35
C ILE A 39 -0.79 -11.61 6.15
N HIS A 40 -2.09 -11.47 6.42
CA HIS A 40 -3.15 -11.54 5.42
C HIS A 40 -3.97 -10.25 5.46
N LEU A 41 -4.29 -9.70 4.29
CA LEU A 41 -5.12 -8.50 4.17
C LEU A 41 -6.50 -8.87 3.61
N TYR A 42 -7.57 -8.44 4.27
CA TYR A 42 -8.91 -8.47 3.69
C TYR A 42 -9.28 -7.08 3.18
N ILE A 43 -9.88 -7.01 1.98
CA ILE A 43 -10.41 -5.78 1.39
C ILE A 43 -11.83 -6.07 0.92
N SER A 44 -12.81 -5.28 1.37
CA SER A 44 -14.23 -5.50 1.08
C SER A 44 -14.66 -5.09 -0.34
N ASP A 45 -13.72 -4.68 -1.19
CA ASP A 45 -13.90 -4.36 -2.60
C ASP A 45 -12.56 -4.55 -3.33
N ALA A 46 -12.56 -4.55 -4.66
CA ALA A 46 -11.32 -4.56 -5.42
C ALA A 46 -10.45 -3.36 -5.05
N PRO A 47 -9.12 -3.53 -4.85
CA PRO A 47 -8.26 -2.41 -4.51
C PRO A 47 -8.29 -1.38 -5.64
N CYS A 48 -8.69 -0.14 -5.31
CA CYS A 48 -8.88 0.88 -6.33
C CYS A 48 -7.62 1.09 -7.19
N GLY A 49 -7.83 1.44 -8.47
CA GLY A 49 -6.78 1.49 -9.48
C GLY A 49 -6.88 0.30 -10.44
N ASP A 50 -5.74 -0.14 -10.97
CA ASP A 50 -5.66 -1.10 -12.08
C ASP A 50 -6.41 -2.43 -11.83
N ALA A 51 -6.42 -2.94 -10.59
CA ALA A 51 -7.12 -4.19 -10.25
C ALA A 51 -8.66 -4.07 -10.18
N SER A 52 -9.21 -2.88 -10.43
CA SER A 52 -10.64 -2.57 -10.30
C SER A 52 -11.22 -1.86 -11.54
N MET A 53 -10.45 -1.75 -12.63
CA MET A 53 -10.85 -0.96 -13.79
C MET A 53 -12.00 -1.60 -14.55
N GLU A 54 -11.97 -2.91 -14.76
CA GLU A 54 -13.04 -3.65 -15.42
C GLU A 54 -14.36 -3.53 -14.65
N LEU A 55 -14.32 -3.58 -13.30
CA LEU A 55 -15.48 -3.33 -12.45
C LEU A 55 -15.96 -1.88 -12.49
N THR A 56 -15.04 -0.94 -12.70
CA THR A 56 -15.37 0.48 -12.86
C THR A 56 -16.05 0.73 -14.20
N MET A 57 -15.57 0.07 -15.28
CA MET A 57 -16.13 0.12 -16.63
C MET A 57 -17.54 -0.45 -16.67
N SER A 58 -17.72 -1.66 -16.12
CA SER A 58 -19.02 -2.33 -16.11
C SER A 58 -20.07 -1.59 -15.28
N ALA A 59 -19.63 -0.68 -14.41
CA ALA A 59 -20.49 0.15 -13.58
C ALA A 59 -20.76 1.54 -14.18
N GLN A 60 -20.36 1.83 -15.42
CA GLN A 60 -20.73 3.07 -16.11
C GLN A 60 -21.98 2.88 -16.97
N PRO A 61 -22.88 3.88 -17.04
CA PRO A 61 -23.99 3.87 -18.01
C PRO A 61 -23.51 3.91 -19.46
N ASP A 62 -22.38 4.59 -19.70
CA ASP A 62 -21.71 4.67 -21.00
C ASP A 62 -20.26 4.19 -20.84
N ALA A 63 -19.95 3.08 -21.51
CA ALA A 63 -18.62 2.47 -21.52
C ALA A 63 -17.78 2.87 -22.75
N THR A 64 -18.23 3.86 -23.53
CA THR A 64 -17.49 4.34 -24.70
C THR A 64 -16.11 4.86 -24.28
N PRO A 65 -15.01 4.33 -24.86
CA PRO A 65 -13.68 4.81 -24.56
C PRO A 65 -13.53 6.31 -24.88
N TRP A 66 -12.76 7.03 -24.07
CA TRP A 66 -12.45 8.43 -24.38
C TRP A 66 -11.59 8.52 -25.64
N THR A 67 -11.96 9.43 -26.54
CA THR A 67 -11.23 9.69 -27.78
C THR A 67 -9.93 10.47 -27.56
N THR A 68 -9.79 11.15 -26.42
CA THR A 68 -8.60 11.95 -26.09
C THR A 68 -7.78 11.24 -25.03
N GLN A 69 -6.54 10.86 -25.38
CA GLN A 69 -5.57 10.40 -24.39
C GLN A 69 -5.14 11.59 -23.51
N PRO A 70 -5.09 11.41 -22.17
CA PRO A 70 -4.58 12.45 -21.29
C PRO A 70 -3.09 12.63 -21.59
N ALA A 71 -2.59 13.87 -21.53
CA ALA A 71 -1.15 14.13 -21.52
C ALA A 71 -0.49 13.31 -20.38
N ASP A 72 0.76 12.87 -20.55
CA ASP A 72 1.50 11.98 -19.62
C ASP A 72 1.43 12.43 -18.14
N ASP A 73 1.26 13.72 -17.90
CA ASP A 73 1.20 14.32 -16.57
C ASP A 73 -0.20 14.31 -15.91
N ALA A 74 -1.25 14.08 -16.68
CA ALA A 74 -2.66 14.31 -16.37
C ALA A 74 -3.44 13.07 -15.92
N MET A 75 -2.78 11.96 -15.60
CA MET A 75 -3.42 10.69 -15.20
C MET A 75 -4.49 10.87 -14.10
N PRO A 76 -5.80 10.81 -14.44
CA PRO A 76 -6.87 11.23 -13.55
C PRO A 76 -7.60 10.02 -12.97
N GLY A 77 -7.53 9.81 -11.66
CA GLY A 77 -8.52 9.01 -10.91
C GLY A 77 -9.04 7.76 -11.62
N ARG A 78 -10.36 7.77 -11.87
CA ARG A 78 -11.14 6.73 -12.59
C ARG A 78 -11.41 7.07 -14.06
N GLY A 79 -10.88 8.18 -14.59
CA GLY A 79 -11.00 8.51 -16.01
C GLY A 79 -10.13 7.60 -16.88
N ASN A 80 -10.39 7.57 -18.20
CA ASN A 80 -9.64 6.77 -19.17
C ASN A 80 -9.53 5.30 -18.72
N PHE A 81 -10.67 4.67 -18.41
CA PHE A 81 -10.72 3.30 -17.92
C PHE A 81 -10.20 2.26 -18.94
N ASP A 82 -10.07 2.68 -20.21
CA ASP A 82 -9.46 1.95 -21.32
C ASP A 82 -7.93 1.85 -21.17
N LEU A 83 -7.29 2.77 -20.45
CA LEU A 83 -5.85 2.73 -20.16
C LEU A 83 -5.57 1.82 -18.95
N LEU A 84 -5.23 0.57 -19.22
CA LEU A 84 -4.93 -0.45 -18.23
C LEU A 84 -3.41 -0.54 -17.94
N GLY A 85 -3.04 -1.06 -16.76
CA GLY A 85 -1.63 -1.29 -16.37
C GLY A 85 -0.85 -0.05 -15.93
N VAL A 86 -1.47 1.13 -15.93
CA VAL A 86 -0.84 2.43 -15.64
C VAL A 86 -1.03 2.87 -14.18
N VAL A 87 -0.12 3.73 -13.68
CA VAL A 87 -0.23 4.31 -12.32
C VAL A 87 -1.38 5.30 -12.26
N ARG A 88 -2.22 5.18 -11.23
CA ARG A 88 -3.40 6.03 -11.02
C ARG A 88 -3.30 6.82 -9.71
N ARG A 89 -3.83 8.04 -9.71
CA ARG A 89 -3.84 8.93 -8.53
C ARG A 89 -5.25 9.04 -7.96
N LYS A 90 -5.35 9.35 -6.67
CA LYS A 90 -6.57 9.87 -6.05
C LYS A 90 -6.68 11.38 -6.36
N PRO A 91 -7.86 12.01 -6.30
CA PRO A 91 -9.15 11.43 -5.99
C PRO A 91 -9.71 10.66 -7.18
N ALA A 92 -10.62 9.74 -6.90
CA ALA A 92 -11.34 9.00 -7.93
C ALA A 92 -12.48 9.82 -8.56
N ARG A 93 -12.94 10.88 -7.88
CA ARG A 93 -14.05 11.71 -8.34
C ARG A 93 -13.55 12.97 -9.08
N PRO A 94 -14.21 13.39 -10.17
CA PRO A 94 -13.82 14.58 -10.93
C PRO A 94 -13.96 15.91 -10.16
N ASP A 95 -14.86 15.98 -9.18
CA ASP A 95 -15.16 17.18 -8.39
C ASP A 95 -14.13 17.48 -7.29
N ALA A 96 -13.26 16.53 -6.98
CA ALA A 96 -12.32 16.66 -5.88
C ALA A 96 -10.97 17.23 -6.35
N PRO A 97 -10.27 18.03 -5.51
CA PRO A 97 -8.96 18.56 -5.85
C PRO A 97 -7.97 17.46 -6.24
N PRO A 98 -7.12 17.67 -7.26
CA PRO A 98 -6.14 16.67 -7.67
C PRO A 98 -5.19 16.34 -6.53
N THR A 99 -4.86 15.07 -6.34
CA THR A 99 -3.86 14.65 -5.36
C THR A 99 -2.73 13.85 -6.02
N LEU A 100 -1.57 13.81 -5.37
CA LEU A 100 -0.46 12.95 -5.78
C LEU A 100 -0.54 11.54 -5.18
N SER A 101 -1.48 11.30 -4.26
CA SER A 101 -1.70 10.01 -3.60
C SER A 101 -2.01 8.92 -4.63
N LYS A 102 -1.29 7.80 -4.56
CA LYS A 102 -1.49 6.69 -5.49
C LYS A 102 -2.67 5.81 -5.13
N SER A 103 -3.17 5.08 -6.12
CA SER A 103 -4.22 4.09 -5.97
C SER A 103 -3.81 2.97 -5.00
N CYS A 104 -4.79 2.27 -4.43
CA CYS A 104 -4.50 1.15 -3.53
C CYS A 104 -3.79 0.01 -4.27
N SER A 105 -4.14 -0.23 -5.54
CA SER A 105 -3.44 -1.18 -6.41
C SER A 105 -1.95 -0.82 -6.56
N ASP A 106 -1.60 0.44 -6.81
CA ASP A 106 -0.21 0.85 -6.98
C ASP A 106 0.58 0.76 -5.67
N LYS A 107 -0.07 1.07 -4.54
CA LYS A 107 0.53 0.91 -3.21
C LYS A 107 0.78 -0.56 -2.87
N LEU A 108 -0.17 -1.45 -3.16
CA LEU A 108 0.00 -2.89 -2.94
C LEU A 108 1.10 -3.47 -3.84
N ALA A 109 1.17 -3.04 -5.11
CA ALA A 109 2.25 -3.42 -6.02
C ALA A 109 3.64 -3.03 -5.47
N MET A 110 3.79 -1.79 -4.98
CA MET A 110 5.03 -1.34 -4.30
C MET A 110 5.34 -2.14 -3.03
N LYS A 111 4.31 -2.61 -2.32
CA LYS A 111 4.44 -3.39 -1.09
C LYS A 111 4.81 -4.86 -1.32
N GLN A 112 4.58 -5.40 -2.52
CA GLN A 112 5.17 -6.69 -2.93
C GLN A 112 6.70 -6.64 -2.97
N CYS A 113 7.29 -5.45 -3.10
CA CYS A 113 8.74 -5.27 -3.20
C CYS A 113 9.36 -4.77 -1.89
N THR A 114 8.76 -3.75 -1.29
CA THR A 114 9.34 -3.04 -0.13
C THR A 114 8.91 -3.57 1.23
N GLY A 115 8.01 -4.55 1.28
CA GLY A 115 7.44 -5.04 2.53
C GLY A 115 6.51 -4.03 3.22
N LEU A 116 5.79 -4.48 4.25
CA LEU A 116 4.76 -3.70 4.93
C LEU A 116 5.31 -2.58 5.80
N LEU A 117 6.55 -2.72 6.28
CA LEU A 117 7.20 -1.73 7.14
C LEU A 117 7.30 -0.35 6.48
N SER A 118 7.20 0.68 7.32
CA SER A 118 7.60 2.04 6.95
C SER A 118 9.13 2.11 6.84
N GLY A 119 9.67 3.15 6.21
CA GLY A 119 11.12 3.35 6.15
C GLY A 119 11.75 3.40 7.55
N VAL A 120 11.14 4.15 8.47
CA VAL A 120 11.61 4.24 9.86
C VAL A 120 11.52 2.89 10.57
N ALA A 121 10.41 2.16 10.44
CA ALA A 121 10.29 0.85 11.07
C ALA A 121 11.30 -0.17 10.51
N SER A 122 11.68 -0.06 9.24
CA SER A 122 12.70 -0.94 8.63
C SER A 122 14.14 -0.67 9.11
N LEU A 123 14.37 0.42 9.85
CA LEU A 123 15.65 0.63 10.55
C LEU A 123 15.77 -0.30 11.78
N LEU A 124 14.65 -0.67 12.38
CA LEU A 124 14.61 -1.47 13.61
C LEU A 124 14.24 -2.92 13.35
N VAL A 125 13.32 -3.16 12.42
CA VAL A 125 12.77 -4.49 12.12
C VAL A 125 13.17 -4.92 10.71
N HIS A 126 13.75 -6.10 10.57
CA HIS A 126 14.15 -6.68 9.30
C HIS A 126 12.93 -6.95 8.41
N PRO A 127 12.92 -6.50 7.14
CA PRO A 127 11.73 -6.56 6.28
C PRO A 127 11.44 -7.96 5.70
N GLY A 128 12.43 -8.87 5.68
CA GLY A 128 12.37 -10.15 4.94
C GLY A 128 11.12 -11.01 5.16
N ASN A 129 10.54 -10.98 6.37
CA ASN A 129 9.34 -11.76 6.70
C ASN A 129 8.07 -10.89 6.83
N VAL A 130 8.15 -9.60 6.52
CA VAL A 130 7.04 -8.65 6.75
C VAL A 130 6.33 -8.32 5.44
N TYR A 131 5.85 -9.36 4.76
CA TYR A 131 5.13 -9.30 3.49
C TYR A 131 3.71 -9.84 3.62
N LEU A 132 2.83 -9.44 2.70
CA LEU A 132 1.52 -10.07 2.60
C LEU A 132 1.67 -11.48 2.03
N ARG A 133 1.10 -12.46 2.73
CA ARG A 133 0.92 -13.81 2.18
C ARG A 133 -0.26 -13.86 1.24
N SER A 134 -1.37 -13.23 1.61
CA SER A 134 -2.54 -13.14 0.74
C SER A 134 -3.32 -11.84 0.91
N VAL A 135 -4.04 -11.48 -0.16
CA VAL A 135 -5.09 -10.47 -0.18
C VAL A 135 -6.42 -11.18 -0.46
N VAL A 136 -7.39 -11.05 0.45
CA VAL A 136 -8.72 -11.66 0.33
C VAL A 136 -9.72 -10.59 -0.11
N VAL A 137 -10.46 -10.85 -1.19
CA VAL A 137 -11.51 -9.96 -1.72
C VAL A 137 -12.81 -10.74 -1.94
N PRO A 138 -13.99 -10.08 -1.99
CA PRO A 138 -15.22 -10.75 -2.40
C PRO A 138 -15.13 -11.33 -3.82
N GLU A 139 -15.75 -12.48 -4.06
CA GLU A 139 -15.73 -13.19 -5.36
C GLU A 139 -16.25 -12.31 -6.50
N GLU A 140 -17.32 -11.55 -6.27
CA GLU A 140 -17.93 -10.61 -7.21
C GLU A 140 -17.08 -9.36 -7.47
N ARG A 141 -16.03 -9.14 -6.67
CA ARG A 141 -15.07 -8.03 -6.81
C ARG A 141 -13.72 -8.50 -7.31
N TYR A 142 -13.62 -9.74 -7.79
CA TYR A 142 -12.38 -10.33 -8.27
C TYR A 142 -12.40 -10.48 -9.79
N VAL A 143 -11.51 -9.78 -10.47
CA VAL A 143 -11.30 -9.91 -11.92
C VAL A 143 -9.90 -10.49 -12.16
N VAL A 144 -9.84 -11.74 -12.61
CA VAL A 144 -8.59 -12.50 -12.78
C VAL A 144 -7.58 -11.77 -13.64
N SER A 145 -8.00 -11.27 -14.81
CA SER A 145 -7.13 -10.52 -15.73
C SER A 145 -6.62 -9.22 -15.12
N ALA A 146 -7.46 -8.50 -14.36
CA ALA A 146 -7.09 -7.26 -13.69
C ALA A 146 -6.04 -7.47 -12.61
N VAL A 147 -6.25 -8.50 -11.77
CA VAL A 147 -5.31 -8.88 -10.71
C VAL A 147 -3.99 -9.38 -11.28
N GLY A 148 -4.05 -10.26 -12.30
CA GLY A 148 -2.87 -10.76 -12.99
C GLY A 148 -2.03 -9.65 -13.61
N ARG A 149 -2.70 -8.69 -14.26
CA ARG A 149 -2.05 -7.48 -14.81
C ARG A 149 -1.47 -6.58 -13.72
N ALA A 150 -2.23 -6.30 -12.66
CA ALA A 150 -1.84 -5.31 -11.65
C ALA A 150 -0.72 -5.79 -10.71
N PHE A 151 -0.67 -7.09 -10.40
CA PHE A 151 0.21 -7.63 -9.35
C PHE A 151 1.12 -8.76 -9.80
N GLY A 152 0.76 -9.47 -10.88
CA GLY A 152 1.44 -10.70 -11.29
C GLY A 152 2.77 -10.46 -12.02
N ALA A 153 3.66 -11.45 -11.93
CA ALA A 153 4.95 -11.47 -12.64
C ALA A 153 4.81 -11.50 -14.17
N GLY A 154 3.66 -11.90 -14.71
CA GLY A 154 3.33 -11.79 -16.14
C GLY A 154 2.61 -10.49 -16.52
N GLY A 155 2.30 -9.64 -15.54
CA GLY A 155 1.65 -8.35 -15.73
C GLY A 155 2.64 -7.19 -15.68
N ARG A 156 2.19 -6.04 -15.18
CA ARG A 156 3.03 -4.84 -15.05
C ARG A 156 4.23 -5.03 -14.11
N MET A 157 4.22 -6.05 -13.25
CA MET A 157 5.32 -6.37 -12.35
C MET A 157 6.42 -7.22 -13.01
N ALA A 158 6.32 -7.55 -14.30
CA ALA A 158 7.29 -8.42 -14.98
C ALA A 158 8.74 -7.90 -14.89
N GLY A 159 8.96 -6.60 -15.08
CA GLY A 159 10.31 -6.01 -14.99
C GLY A 159 10.94 -6.16 -13.61
N VAL A 160 10.15 -5.96 -12.54
CA VAL A 160 10.66 -6.13 -11.16
C VAL A 160 10.79 -7.59 -10.74
N ALA A 161 10.04 -8.51 -11.35
CA ALA A 161 10.19 -9.94 -11.09
C ALA A 161 11.56 -10.47 -11.53
N MET A 162 12.19 -9.83 -12.53
CA MET A 162 13.53 -10.18 -13.00
C MET A 162 14.61 -9.66 -12.05
N VAL A 163 14.58 -8.38 -11.70
CA VAL A 163 15.64 -7.74 -10.89
C VAL A 163 15.44 -7.95 -9.38
N GLY A 164 14.22 -8.26 -8.94
CA GLY A 164 13.85 -8.32 -7.53
C GLY A 164 14.55 -9.42 -6.75
N LYS A 165 15.18 -10.39 -7.43
CA LYS A 165 16.02 -11.45 -6.82
C LYS A 165 17.41 -10.95 -6.43
N GLU A 166 17.87 -9.86 -7.02
CA GLU A 166 19.20 -9.29 -6.79
C GLU A 166 19.19 -8.24 -5.65
N TRP A 167 18.01 -7.87 -5.18
CA TRP A 167 17.85 -6.93 -4.08
C TRP A 167 18.37 -7.52 -2.76
N ARG A 168 18.92 -6.63 -1.93
CA ARG A 168 19.60 -6.92 -0.66
C ARG A 168 18.84 -6.33 0.52
N GLY A 169 19.24 -6.69 1.75
CA GLY A 169 18.65 -6.15 2.98
C GLY A 169 17.22 -6.62 3.26
N GLY A 170 16.89 -7.85 2.87
CA GLY A 170 15.57 -8.46 3.10
C GLY A 170 14.46 -7.93 2.19
N TYR A 171 14.80 -7.20 1.13
CA TYR A 171 13.84 -6.78 0.10
C TYR A 171 13.84 -7.75 -1.08
N GLY A 172 12.67 -7.98 -1.67
CA GLY A 172 12.49 -8.84 -2.82
C GLY A 172 11.11 -8.67 -3.43
N PHE A 173 10.93 -9.07 -4.69
CA PHE A 173 9.60 -9.21 -5.27
C PHE A 173 8.92 -10.46 -4.70
N THR A 174 8.07 -10.24 -3.70
CA THR A 174 7.31 -11.28 -2.98
C THR A 174 5.83 -11.16 -3.33
N PRO A 175 5.36 -11.87 -4.37
CA PRO A 175 3.97 -11.80 -4.77
C PRO A 175 3.05 -12.41 -3.71
N PHE A 176 1.93 -11.75 -3.45
CA PHE A 176 0.87 -12.29 -2.58
C PHE A 176 -0.16 -13.07 -3.40
N GLU A 177 -0.80 -14.05 -2.76
CA GLU A 177 -1.94 -14.75 -3.35
C GLU A 177 -3.21 -13.91 -3.24
N VAL A 178 -3.96 -13.73 -4.33
CA VAL A 178 -5.31 -13.14 -4.23
C VAL A 178 -6.34 -14.25 -4.10
N ARG A 179 -7.06 -14.26 -2.99
CA ARG A 179 -8.11 -15.24 -2.67
C ARG A 179 -9.48 -14.58 -2.69
N THR A 180 -10.50 -15.36 -3.02
CA THR A 180 -11.89 -14.90 -2.97
C THR A 180 -12.59 -15.39 -1.71
N THR A 181 -13.65 -14.68 -1.32
CA THR A 181 -14.57 -15.10 -0.26
C THR A 181 -16.01 -14.83 -0.68
N ARG A 182 -16.94 -15.68 -0.21
CA ARG A 182 -18.39 -15.49 -0.34
C ARG A 182 -19.02 -14.88 0.91
N ARG A 183 -18.22 -14.53 1.92
CA ARG A 183 -18.72 -13.90 3.15
C ARG A 183 -19.18 -12.48 2.83
N ALA A 184 -20.49 -12.27 2.90
CA ALA A 184 -21.08 -10.94 2.88
C ALA A 184 -21.11 -10.36 4.30
N PHE A 185 -20.78 -9.07 4.44
CA PHE A 185 -20.96 -8.33 5.69
C PHE A 185 -22.18 -7.43 5.55
N GLU A 186 -22.85 -7.14 6.66
CA GLU A 186 -24.10 -6.37 6.72
C GLU A 186 -24.02 -5.03 5.96
N TYR A 187 -22.88 -4.35 6.06
CA TYR A 187 -22.64 -3.04 5.43
C TYR A 187 -21.74 -3.12 4.19
N SER A 188 -21.55 -4.30 3.60
CA SER A 188 -20.80 -4.44 2.35
C SER A 188 -21.54 -3.78 1.19
N LYS A 189 -20.77 -3.22 0.24
CA LYS A 189 -21.32 -2.66 -0.99
C LYS A 189 -22.02 -3.76 -1.79
N PRO A 190 -23.34 -3.64 -2.12
CA PRO A 190 -24.06 -4.67 -2.84
C PRO A 190 -23.43 -4.99 -4.20
N ALA A 191 -23.44 -6.26 -4.60
CA ALA A 191 -22.92 -6.70 -5.89
C ALA A 191 -23.58 -5.91 -7.05
N ALA A 192 -24.90 -5.72 -6.98
CA ALA A 192 -25.74 -5.00 -7.93
C ALA A 192 -25.59 -3.46 -7.89
N ALA A 193 -24.83 -2.89 -6.96
CA ALA A 193 -24.58 -1.44 -6.90
C ALA A 193 -23.59 -0.95 -8.00
N THR A 194 -23.37 -1.74 -9.04
CA THR A 194 -22.72 -1.34 -10.28
C THR A 194 -23.75 -0.61 -11.14
N ALA A 195 -23.62 0.73 -11.22
CA ALA A 195 -24.45 1.64 -12.01
C ALA A 195 -25.97 1.52 -11.80
N ARG A 196 -26.54 2.39 -10.95
CA ARG A 196 -27.87 3.03 -11.08
C ARG A 196 -29.11 2.20 -11.50
N HIS A 197 -29.04 0.88 -11.61
CA HIS A 197 -30.08 0.07 -12.23
C HIS A 197 -31.31 -0.04 -11.34
N ASP A 198 -31.13 0.14 -10.03
CA ASP A 198 -32.18 0.11 -9.00
C ASP A 198 -32.32 1.43 -8.22
N GLY A 199 -31.73 2.54 -8.69
CA GLY A 199 -31.83 3.85 -8.03
C GLY A 199 -31.08 4.02 -6.70
N VAL A 200 -30.35 3.00 -6.22
CA VAL A 200 -29.54 3.08 -4.99
C VAL A 200 -28.14 3.62 -5.29
N GLU A 201 -27.88 4.88 -4.94
CA GLU A 201 -26.56 5.48 -5.03
C GLU A 201 -25.71 5.14 -3.79
N VAL A 202 -24.64 4.37 -3.99
CA VAL A 202 -23.68 4.10 -2.90
C VAL A 202 -22.67 5.24 -2.80
N VAL A 203 -22.81 6.04 -1.75
CA VAL A 203 -21.89 7.15 -1.45
C VAL A 203 -20.86 6.72 -0.41
N GLY A 204 -19.58 6.97 -0.69
CA GLY A 204 -18.50 6.72 0.27
C GLY A 204 -18.62 7.64 1.48
N SER A 205 -18.44 7.10 2.68
CA SER A 205 -18.40 7.87 3.91
C SER A 205 -17.20 8.82 3.94
N ASN A 206 -17.35 10.01 4.51
CA ASN A 206 -16.23 10.88 4.86
C ASN A 206 -15.51 10.44 6.14
N ILE A 207 -16.00 9.39 6.80
CA ILE A 207 -15.42 8.82 8.02
C ILE A 207 -14.49 7.66 7.65
N SER A 208 -13.30 7.63 8.23
CA SER A 208 -12.37 6.49 8.20
C SER A 208 -12.01 6.10 9.62
N THR A 209 -12.05 4.81 9.95
CA THR A 209 -11.69 4.32 11.28
C THR A 209 -10.47 3.39 11.22
N LEU A 210 -9.63 3.45 12.25
CA LEU A 210 -8.54 2.51 12.50
C LEU A 210 -8.76 1.94 13.89
N SER A 211 -8.84 0.62 13.99
CA SER A 211 -8.93 -0.08 15.27
C SER A 211 -7.84 -1.14 15.36
N THR A 212 -7.22 -1.28 16.53
CA THR A 212 -6.20 -2.30 16.81
C THR A 212 -6.65 -3.21 17.95
N LEU A 213 -6.05 -4.40 18.02
CA LEU A 213 -6.30 -5.35 19.11
C LEU A 213 -5.88 -4.82 20.49
N SER A 214 -5.00 -3.82 20.54
CA SER A 214 -4.63 -3.14 21.78
C SER A 214 -5.73 -2.21 22.33
N GLY A 215 -6.91 -2.17 21.68
CA GLY A 215 -8.02 -1.29 22.07
C GLY A 215 -7.90 0.14 21.57
N ARG A 216 -6.90 0.47 20.72
CA ARG A 216 -6.79 1.81 20.12
C ARG A 216 -7.87 1.96 19.06
N LEU A 217 -8.61 3.05 19.11
CA LEU A 217 -9.57 3.46 18.10
C LEU A 217 -9.23 4.89 17.66
N GLU A 218 -9.00 5.07 16.37
CA GLU A 218 -8.84 6.39 15.75
C GLU A 218 -9.89 6.57 14.68
N VAL A 219 -10.49 7.76 14.64
CA VAL A 219 -11.52 8.12 13.68
C VAL A 219 -11.06 9.37 12.97
N LEU A 220 -11.04 9.35 11.65
CA LEU A 220 -10.83 10.51 10.80
C LEU A 220 -12.17 10.92 10.20
N ILE A 221 -12.48 12.22 10.22
CA ILE A 221 -13.63 12.83 9.54
C ILE A 221 -13.07 13.77 8.48
N SER A 222 -13.39 13.51 7.22
CA SER A 222 -12.85 14.24 6.07
C SER A 222 -11.31 14.30 6.06
N GLY A 223 -10.66 13.24 6.55
CA GLY A 223 -9.20 13.13 6.62
C GLY A 223 -8.54 13.79 7.83
N VAL A 224 -9.32 14.37 8.76
CA VAL A 224 -8.83 15.00 9.99
C VAL A 224 -9.18 14.13 11.19
N LEU A 225 -8.24 13.94 12.13
CA LEU A 225 -8.49 13.17 13.35
C LEU A 225 -9.65 13.78 14.15
N GLN A 226 -10.62 12.96 14.53
CA GLN A 226 -11.81 13.38 15.28
C GLN A 226 -11.37 14.10 16.56
N GLY A 227 -11.94 15.28 16.80
CA GLY A 227 -11.56 16.15 17.91
C GLY A 227 -10.39 17.09 17.60
N ARG A 228 -9.82 17.05 16.39
CA ARG A 228 -8.79 17.99 15.92
C ARG A 228 -9.32 18.92 14.84
N LYS A 229 -8.73 20.12 14.75
CA LYS A 229 -8.97 21.05 13.65
C LYS A 229 -8.07 20.70 12.47
N GLN A 230 -8.54 20.94 11.26
CA GLN A 230 -7.75 20.72 10.03
C GLN A 230 -6.44 21.53 9.98
N SER A 231 -6.37 22.60 10.79
CA SER A 231 -5.23 23.51 10.94
C SER A 231 -4.45 23.33 12.26
N ASP A 232 -4.74 22.30 13.07
CA ASP A 232 -4.04 22.06 14.33
C ASP A 232 -2.69 21.36 14.07
N PRO A 233 -1.54 22.04 14.28
CA PRO A 233 -0.22 21.49 13.96
C PRO A 233 0.22 20.36 14.91
N LYS A 234 -0.44 20.16 16.06
CA LYS A 234 0.06 19.26 17.11
C LYS A 234 -0.48 17.84 16.98
N GLY A 235 0.13 17.07 16.09
CA GLY A 235 -0.03 15.63 15.95
C GLY A 235 1.30 14.88 15.88
N THR A 236 2.22 15.09 16.83
CA THR A 236 3.56 14.51 16.79
C THR A 236 4.01 13.97 18.16
N MET A 237 4.64 12.79 18.15
CA MET A 237 5.19 12.09 19.32
C MET A 237 6.66 12.50 19.55
N HIS A 238 7.07 12.69 20.82
CA HIS A 238 8.42 13.15 21.21
C HIS A 238 9.53 12.18 20.77
N VAL A 239 10.58 12.66 20.05
CA VAL A 239 12.05 12.53 20.27
C VAL A 239 12.82 13.43 19.26
N ASP A 240 13.91 14.07 19.72
CA ASP A 240 15.03 14.79 19.06
C ASP A 240 14.81 15.94 18.05
N GLU A 241 15.45 17.08 18.33
CA GLU A 241 15.28 18.39 17.68
C GLU A 241 16.13 18.61 16.40
N GLU A 242 17.03 17.68 16.05
CA GLU A 242 18.11 17.95 15.07
C GLU A 242 17.87 17.41 13.64
N CYS A 243 16.92 16.49 13.42
CA CYS A 243 16.76 15.80 12.13
C CYS A 243 15.35 15.95 11.54
N LYS A 244 15.23 16.43 10.29
CA LYS A 244 13.92 16.47 9.61
C LYS A 244 13.50 15.06 9.20
N TYR A 245 12.20 14.83 9.11
CA TYR A 245 11.68 13.56 8.60
C TYR A 245 12.14 13.26 7.15
N ALA A 246 12.39 14.29 6.35
CA ALA A 246 13.00 14.17 5.03
C ALA A 246 14.42 13.59 5.06
N ASP A 247 15.24 14.01 6.02
CA ASP A 247 16.63 13.56 6.18
C ASP A 247 16.68 12.07 6.55
N LEU A 248 15.79 11.64 7.46
CA LEU A 248 15.62 10.23 7.81
C LEU A 248 15.28 9.36 6.60
N LYS A 249 14.48 9.87 5.66
CA LYS A 249 14.10 9.12 4.44
C LYS A 249 15.23 8.93 3.44
N VAL A 250 16.32 9.68 3.55
CA VAL A 250 17.48 9.63 2.64
C VAL A 250 18.75 9.14 3.33
N CYS A 251 18.65 8.70 4.59
CA CYS A 251 19.82 8.23 5.32
C CYS A 251 20.42 6.96 4.66
N PRO A 252 21.74 6.72 4.82
CA PRO A 252 22.41 5.56 4.21
C PRO A 252 21.77 4.21 4.56
N ALA A 253 21.23 4.08 5.76
CA ALA A 253 20.55 2.86 6.22
C ALA A 253 19.28 2.52 5.42
N LEU A 254 18.68 3.48 4.70
CA LEU A 254 17.53 3.25 3.82
C LEU A 254 17.90 3.17 2.33
N GLN A 255 19.19 3.19 1.97
CA GLN A 255 19.60 3.22 0.57
C GLN A 255 19.11 1.99 -0.21
N SER A 256 19.21 0.78 0.36
CA SER A 256 18.69 -0.45 -0.27
C SER A 256 17.19 -0.34 -0.52
N ARG A 257 16.44 0.21 0.44
CA ARG A 257 14.99 0.43 0.32
C ARG A 257 14.66 1.45 -0.77
N GLU A 258 15.41 2.54 -0.87
CA GLU A 258 15.18 3.55 -1.90
C GLU A 258 15.51 3.04 -3.30
N ARG A 259 16.56 2.22 -3.45
CA ARG A 259 16.87 1.52 -4.72
C ARG A 259 15.72 0.64 -5.17
N VAL A 260 15.18 -0.19 -4.27
CA VAL A 260 13.99 -1.02 -4.56
C VAL A 260 12.82 -0.15 -5.03
N LYS A 261 12.53 0.98 -4.35
CA LYS A 261 11.44 1.87 -4.78
C LYS A 261 11.71 2.49 -6.15
N GLN A 262 12.96 2.82 -6.46
CA GLN A 262 13.35 3.38 -7.75
C GLN A 262 13.08 2.36 -8.86
N ASP A 263 13.63 1.15 -8.73
CA ASP A 263 13.44 0.06 -9.68
C ASP A 263 11.96 -0.22 -9.91
N VAL A 264 11.15 -0.26 -8.83
CA VAL A 264 9.71 -0.48 -8.95
C VAL A 264 9.00 0.63 -9.73
N ARG A 265 9.37 1.89 -9.53
CA ARG A 265 8.78 3.02 -10.28
C ARG A 265 9.17 2.99 -11.75
N GLU A 266 10.40 2.62 -12.06
CA GLU A 266 10.91 2.60 -13.43
C GLU A 266 10.41 1.40 -14.22
N LEU A 267 10.37 0.22 -13.58
CA LEU A 267 10.11 -1.05 -14.25
C LEU A 267 8.66 -1.50 -14.19
N ALA A 268 7.88 -1.09 -13.17
CA ALA A 268 6.51 -1.56 -12.97
C ALA A 268 5.46 -0.45 -12.81
N LEU A 269 5.83 0.68 -12.22
CA LEU A 269 4.93 1.78 -11.88
C LEU A 269 5.33 3.08 -12.59
N LYS A 270 5.49 3.01 -13.91
CA LYS A 270 5.84 4.16 -14.75
C LYS A 270 4.80 5.28 -14.58
N GLY A 271 5.28 6.53 -14.49
CA GLY A 271 4.44 7.70 -14.20
C GLY A 271 4.18 7.95 -12.70
N TRP A 272 4.86 7.23 -11.80
CA TRP A 272 4.79 7.51 -10.37
C TRP A 272 5.38 8.89 -10.02
N LYS A 273 4.53 9.87 -9.71
CA LYS A 273 4.93 11.15 -9.10
C LYS A 273 5.00 11.07 -7.57
N ARG A 274 6.12 11.43 -6.95
CA ARG A 274 6.28 11.45 -5.48
C ARG A 274 5.49 12.62 -4.89
N ASN A 275 4.92 12.45 -3.69
CA ASN A 275 4.41 13.57 -2.92
C ASN A 275 5.58 14.47 -2.48
N THR A 276 5.39 15.78 -2.47
CA THR A 276 6.35 16.79 -2.00
C THR A 276 5.73 17.63 -0.89
N GLY A 277 6.55 18.21 -0.01
CA GLY A 277 6.09 19.12 1.05
C GLY A 277 5.55 18.46 2.32
N ASP A 278 5.47 17.13 2.40
CA ASP A 278 4.91 16.38 3.55
C ASP A 278 5.98 15.78 4.48
N ALA A 279 7.26 16.13 4.27
CA ALA A 279 8.40 15.60 5.02
C ALA A 279 9.32 16.67 5.61
N GLU A 280 9.05 17.95 5.35
CA GLU A 280 9.81 19.10 5.84
C GLU A 280 9.33 19.52 7.23
N TRP A 281 9.34 18.58 8.18
CA TRP A 281 8.94 18.84 9.57
C TRP A 281 9.86 18.12 10.54
N ARG A 282 9.92 18.63 11.77
CA ARG A 282 10.63 18.04 12.91
C ARG A 282 9.64 17.64 14.00
N LEU A 283 10.03 16.71 14.86
CA LEU A 283 9.26 16.44 16.06
C LEU A 283 9.51 17.59 17.04
N GLY A 284 8.47 18.37 17.39
CA GLY A 284 8.57 19.48 18.37
C GLY A 284 8.24 20.88 17.84
N GLU A 285 8.05 21.04 16.52
CA GLU A 285 7.50 22.28 15.93
C GLU A 285 6.00 22.48 16.22
#